data_AF-A0A8D8NGD3-F1
#
_entry.id   AF-A0A8D8NGD3-F1
#
_cell.length_a   1.000
_cell.length_b   1.000
_cell.length_c   1.000
_cell.angle_alpha   90.00
_cell.angle_beta   90.00
_cell.angle_gamma   90.00
#
_symmetry.space_group_name_H-M   'P 1'
#
loop_
_entity.id
_entity.type
_entity.pdbx_description
1 polymer ?
#
loop_
_entity_poly.entity_id
_entity_poly.type
_entity_poly.pdbx_seq_one_letter_code
_entity_poly.pdbx_strand_id
1 'polypeptide(L)'
;FIGLALNIVYVCAFYLFTVGAAKTKVWGQIGVAGAVVAGILSYVQYEDPQLVEFRFGVILTVILLLLVGMPLLGLGEILKKKCTEGLPFPIIFAGTLVSLSWLLYGIVLRNDFIVVQNLIALALCSVQLALFAIFPSKPASKVTQKPTTKKTN
;
A
#
# COMPACT_ATOMS: atom_id res chain seq x y z
N PHE A 1 -7.19 10.21 -13.11
CA PHE A 1 -6.27 11.18 -13.73
C PHE A 1 -5.17 11.68 -12.80
N ILE A 2 -5.48 12.24 -11.62
CA ILE A 2 -4.45 12.79 -10.70
C ILE A 2 -3.39 11.75 -10.30
N GLY A 3 -3.80 10.53 -9.92
CA GLY A 3 -2.86 9.46 -9.56
C GLY A 3 -1.94 9.02 -10.71
N LEU A 4 -2.48 8.99 -11.94
CA LEU A 4 -1.69 8.68 -13.14
C LEU A 4 -0.66 9.78 -13.40
N ALA A 5 -1.05 11.05 -13.31
CA ALA A 5 -0.15 12.19 -13.49
C ALA A 5 1.00 12.15 -12.46
N LEU A 6 0.69 11.91 -11.18
CA LEU A 6 1.72 11.76 -10.14
C LEU A 6 2.66 10.59 -10.41
N ASN A 7 2.13 9.45 -10.88
CA ASN A 7 2.95 8.28 -11.20
C ASN A 7 3.89 8.55 -12.39
N ILE A 8 3.39 9.22 -13.44
CA ILE A 8 4.21 9.65 -14.58
C ILE A 8 5.33 10.58 -14.12
N VAL A 9 5.00 11.62 -13.33
CA VAL A 9 6.00 12.56 -12.79
C VAL A 9 7.05 11.81 -11.95
N TYR A 10 6.63 10.85 -11.13
CA TYR A 10 7.53 10.03 -10.33
C TYR A 10 8.49 9.20 -11.20
N VAL A 11 7.96 8.51 -12.23
CA VAL A 11 8.79 7.72 -13.16
C VAL A 11 9.73 8.61 -13.95
N CYS A 12 9.27 9.77 -14.40
CA CYS A 12 10.11 10.76 -15.09
C CYS A 12 11.25 11.25 -14.19
N ALA A 13 10.96 11.67 -12.95
CA ALA A 13 11.97 12.07 -11.99
C ALA A 13 12.98 10.94 -11.72
N PHE A 14 12.49 9.72 -11.49
CA PHE A 14 13.34 8.55 -11.30
C PHE A 14 14.27 8.31 -12.50
N TYR A 15 13.78 8.49 -13.73
CA TYR A 15 14.56 8.30 -14.94
C TYR A 15 15.64 9.37 -15.15
N LEU A 16 15.39 10.60 -14.71
CA LEU A 16 16.34 11.70 -14.77
C LEU A 16 17.47 11.55 -13.73
N PHE A 17 17.15 11.10 -12.51
CA PHE A 17 18.12 11.03 -11.41
C PHE A 17 18.85 9.69 -11.26
N THR A 18 18.34 8.59 -11.84
CA THR A 18 19.00 7.27 -11.77
C THR A 18 19.92 7.09 -12.97
N VAL A 19 21.11 6.51 -12.80
CA VAL A 19 22.06 6.20 -13.90
C VAL A 19 22.42 4.71 -13.87
N GLY A 20 22.50 4.05 -15.04
CA GLY A 20 22.95 2.65 -15.16
C GLY A 20 21.84 1.59 -15.36
N ALA A 21 22.14 0.34 -14.96
CA ALA A 21 21.34 -0.87 -15.23
C ALA A 21 19.90 -0.86 -14.67
N ALA A 22 19.62 0.00 -13.69
CA ALA A 22 18.27 0.21 -13.16
C ALA A 22 17.30 0.78 -14.22
N LYS A 23 17.78 1.58 -15.19
CA LYS A 23 16.95 2.11 -16.28
C LYS A 23 16.38 0.99 -17.16
N THR A 24 17.22 0.02 -17.53
CA THR A 24 16.82 -1.11 -18.37
C THR A 24 15.78 -1.99 -17.67
N LYS A 25 15.90 -2.18 -16.35
CA LYS A 25 14.90 -2.90 -15.55
C LYS A 25 13.55 -2.17 -15.55
N VAL A 26 13.54 -0.86 -15.37
CA VAL A 26 12.31 -0.04 -15.43
C VAL A 26 11.67 -0.11 -16.81
N TRP A 27 12.44 -0.01 -17.89
CA TRP A 27 11.93 -0.18 -19.26
C TRP A 27 11.30 -1.56 -19.47
N GLY A 28 11.92 -2.62 -18.95
CA GLY A 28 11.34 -3.96 -18.97
C GLY A 28 10.01 -4.05 -18.22
N GLN A 29 9.91 -3.46 -17.03
CA GLN A 29 8.67 -3.42 -16.25
C GLN A 29 7.56 -2.61 -16.93
N ILE A 30 7.91 -1.45 -17.52
CA ILE A 30 6.97 -0.65 -18.31
C ILE A 30 6.50 -1.43 -19.54
N GLY A 31 7.41 -2.13 -20.23
CA GLY A 31 7.08 -2.96 -21.38
C GLY A 31 6.11 -4.09 -21.02
N VAL A 32 6.37 -4.82 -19.93
CA VAL A 32 5.48 -5.88 -19.44
C VAL A 32 4.11 -5.30 -19.05
N ALA A 33 4.08 -4.20 -18.29
CA ALA A 33 2.83 -3.55 -17.90
C ALA A 33 2.03 -3.08 -19.13
N GLY A 34 2.71 -2.48 -20.12
CA GLY A 34 2.10 -2.06 -21.39
C GLY A 34 1.54 -3.24 -22.18
N ALA A 35 2.26 -4.36 -22.25
CA ALA A 35 1.77 -5.58 -22.91
C ALA A 35 0.54 -6.17 -22.21
N VAL A 36 0.51 -6.18 -20.88
CA VAL A 36 -0.67 -6.62 -20.10
C VAL A 36 -1.86 -5.71 -20.38
N VAL A 37 -1.67 -4.40 -20.38
CA VAL A 37 -2.74 -3.43 -20.70
C VAL A 37 -3.24 -3.64 -22.14
N ALA A 38 -2.34 -3.80 -23.10
CA ALA A 38 -2.72 -4.04 -24.50
C ALA A 38 -3.52 -5.33 -24.66
N GLY A 39 -3.12 -6.41 -23.97
CA GLY A 39 -3.86 -7.68 -23.98
C GLY A 39 -5.24 -7.58 -23.31
N ILE A 40 -5.36 -6.79 -22.24
CA ILE A 40 -6.66 -6.50 -21.62
C ILE A 40 -7.54 -5.70 -22.60
N LEU A 41 -7.00 -4.65 -23.24
CA LEU A 41 -7.75 -3.82 -24.17
C LEU A 41 -8.21 -4.60 -25.41
N SER A 42 -7.38 -5.50 -25.95
CA SER A 42 -7.77 -6.34 -27.07
C SER A 42 -8.88 -7.32 -26.68
N TYR A 43 -8.80 -7.92 -25.49
CA TYR A 43 -9.85 -8.80 -24.97
C TYR A 43 -11.18 -8.08 -24.76
N VAL A 44 -11.17 -6.86 -24.20
CA VAL A 44 -12.38 -6.03 -24.00
C VAL A 44 -13.09 -5.71 -25.33
N GLN A 45 -12.36 -5.57 -26.44
CA GLN A 45 -12.96 -5.32 -27.76
C GLN A 45 -13.64 -6.55 -28.37
N TYR A 46 -13.25 -7.76 -27.95
CA TYR A 46 -13.75 -9.01 -28.50
C TYR A 46 -14.94 -9.59 -27.72
N GLU A 47 -15.11 -9.21 -26.45
CA GLU A 47 -16.05 -9.86 -25.54
C GLU A 47 -17.28 -9.00 -25.23
N ASP A 48 -18.37 -9.64 -24.77
CA ASP A 48 -19.64 -8.97 -24.52
C ASP A 48 -19.52 -7.95 -23.37
N PRO A 49 -19.88 -6.66 -23.59
CA PRO A 49 -19.70 -5.58 -22.61
C PRO A 49 -20.26 -5.89 -21.21
N GLN A 50 -21.37 -6.64 -21.13
CA GLN A 50 -22.04 -6.91 -19.85
C GLN A 50 -21.30 -7.95 -18.99
N LEU A 51 -20.62 -8.93 -19.61
CA LEU A 51 -19.84 -9.93 -18.89
C LEU A 51 -18.45 -9.43 -18.51
N VAL A 52 -17.89 -8.55 -19.34
CA VAL A 52 -16.58 -7.93 -19.12
C VAL A 52 -16.61 -7.06 -17.87
N GLU A 53 -17.61 -6.19 -17.71
CA GLU A 53 -17.67 -5.25 -16.58
C GLU A 53 -17.66 -5.96 -15.22
N PHE A 54 -18.48 -7.00 -15.05
CA PHE A 54 -18.55 -7.76 -13.81
C PHE A 54 -17.26 -8.55 -13.53
N ARG A 55 -16.74 -9.27 -14.53
CA ARG A 55 -15.54 -10.11 -14.36
C ARG A 55 -14.30 -9.28 -14.06
N PHE A 56 -14.11 -8.16 -14.77
CA PHE A 56 -13.01 -7.24 -14.50
C PHE A 56 -13.17 -6.55 -13.16
N GLY A 57 -14.39 -6.14 -12.79
CA GLY A 57 -14.68 -5.57 -11.47
C GLY A 57 -14.19 -6.49 -10.35
N VAL A 58 -14.56 -7.78 -10.42
CA VAL A 58 -14.13 -8.78 -9.43
C VAL A 58 -12.61 -8.96 -9.42
N ILE A 59 -11.98 -9.17 -10.58
CA ILE A 59 -10.53 -9.39 -10.67
C ILE A 59 -9.76 -8.18 -10.13
N LEU A 60 -10.15 -6.97 -10.53
CA LEU A 60 -9.51 -5.73 -10.07
C LEU A 60 -9.68 -5.53 -8.56
N THR A 61 -10.88 -5.80 -8.03
CA THR A 61 -11.13 -5.73 -6.59
C THR A 61 -10.27 -6.73 -5.83
N VAL A 62 -10.13 -7.97 -6.30
CA VAL A 62 -9.26 -8.98 -5.66
C VAL A 62 -7.79 -8.55 -5.69
N ILE A 63 -7.28 -8.12 -6.84
CA ILE A 63 -5.89 -7.65 -6.97
C ILE A 63 -5.65 -6.46 -6.03
N LEU A 64 -6.61 -5.53 -5.97
CA LEU A 64 -6.46 -4.34 -5.14
C LEU A 64 -6.51 -4.68 -3.64
N LEU A 65 -7.38 -5.61 -3.23
CA LEU A 65 -7.39 -6.13 -1.86
C LEU A 65 -6.08 -6.83 -1.49
N LEU A 66 -5.50 -7.63 -2.39
CA LEU A 66 -4.20 -8.25 -2.17
C LEU A 66 -3.09 -7.21 -2.03
N LEU A 67 -3.09 -6.18 -2.88
CA LEU A 67 -2.11 -5.10 -2.84
C LEU A 67 -2.20 -4.30 -1.53
N VAL A 68 -3.41 -3.95 -1.10
CA VAL A 68 -3.65 -3.30 0.20
C VAL A 68 -3.30 -4.23 1.36
N GLY A 69 -3.43 -5.55 1.16
CA GLY A 69 -3.05 -6.60 2.09
C GLY A 69 -1.53 -6.78 2.27
N MET A 70 -0.71 -6.49 1.25
CA MET A 70 0.75 -6.66 1.30
C MET A 70 1.46 -6.01 2.50
N PRO A 71 1.17 -4.74 2.89
CA PRO A 71 1.79 -4.14 4.07
C PRO A 71 1.46 -4.88 5.38
N LEU A 72 0.37 -5.67 5.43
CA LEU A 72 0.04 -6.47 6.61
C LEU A 72 0.98 -7.66 6.80
N LEU A 73 1.55 -8.21 5.72
CA LEU A 73 2.58 -9.25 5.84
C LEU A 73 3.82 -8.69 6.55
N GLY A 74 4.11 -7.39 6.38
CA GLY A 74 5.15 -6.67 7.11
C GLY A 74 4.83 -6.41 8.59
N LEU A 75 3.55 -6.40 9.00
CA LEU A 75 3.15 -6.22 10.41
C LEU A 75 3.61 -7.38 11.29
N GLY A 76 3.71 -8.60 10.75
CA GLY A 76 4.22 -9.76 11.50
C GLY A 76 5.64 -9.53 12.04
N GLU A 77 6.48 -8.84 11.27
CA GLU A 77 7.83 -8.46 11.69
C GLU A 77 7.83 -7.32 12.73
N ILE A 78 6.88 -6.38 12.64
CA ILE A 78 6.69 -5.32 13.64
C ILE A 78 6.23 -5.90 14.97
N LEU A 79 5.31 -6.88 14.93
CA LEU A 79 4.82 -7.57 16.12
C LEU A 79 5.93 -8.37 16.82
N LYS A 80 6.85 -8.97 16.04
CA LYS A 80 8.06 -9.62 16.57
C LYS A 80 9.06 -8.63 17.17
N LYS A 81 9.24 -7.46 16.55
CA LYS A 81 10.18 -6.43 17.02
C LYS A 81 9.66 -5.62 18.22
N LYS A 82 8.36 -5.70 18.55
CA LYS A 82 7.70 -4.97 19.66
C LYS A 82 7.97 -3.47 19.70
N CYS A 83 8.31 -2.87 18.55
CA CYS A 83 8.59 -1.44 18.41
C CYS A 83 7.94 -0.94 17.13
N THR A 84 7.22 0.17 17.19
CA THR A 84 6.63 0.87 16.03
C THR A 84 7.63 1.81 15.34
N GLU A 85 8.92 1.61 15.58
CA GLU A 85 10.01 2.38 14.98
C GLU A 85 10.04 2.16 13.45
N GLY A 86 9.76 3.22 12.69
CA GLY A 86 9.73 3.19 11.22
C GLY A 86 8.33 3.13 10.59
N LEU A 87 7.26 3.15 11.39
CA LEU A 87 5.89 3.03 10.91
C LEU A 87 5.27 4.44 10.75
N PRO A 88 4.91 4.87 9.51
CA PRO A 88 4.49 6.25 9.25
C PRO A 88 3.03 6.48 9.70
N PHE A 89 2.83 6.83 10.97
CA PHE A 89 1.52 7.13 11.55
C PHE A 89 0.64 8.05 10.69
N PRO A 90 1.14 9.16 10.11
CA PRO A 90 0.32 10.04 9.26
C PRO A 90 -0.24 9.32 8.03
N ILE A 91 0.50 8.37 7.46
CA ILE A 91 0.08 7.62 6.27
C ILE A 91 -1.06 6.66 6.61
N ILE A 92 -0.99 6.00 7.77
CA ILE A 92 -2.05 5.06 8.21
C ILE A 92 -3.30 5.81 8.63
N PHE A 93 -3.15 6.93 9.32
CA PHE A 93 -4.27 7.78 9.68
C PHE A 93 -4.96 8.35 8.42
N ALA A 94 -4.19 8.90 7.48
CA ALA A 94 -4.72 9.36 6.20
C ALA A 94 -5.38 8.22 5.41
N GLY A 95 -4.77 7.04 5.38
CA GLY A 95 -5.34 5.84 4.76
C GLY A 95 -6.69 5.45 5.37
N THR A 96 -6.82 5.51 6.69
CA THR A 96 -8.08 5.24 7.40
C THR A 96 -9.18 6.22 6.97
N LEU A 97 -8.88 7.52 6.90
CA LEU A 97 -9.83 8.55 6.47
C LEU A 97 -10.24 8.38 5.01
N VAL A 98 -9.29 8.04 4.14
CA VAL A 98 -9.55 7.75 2.72
C VAL A 98 -10.46 6.53 2.58
N SER A 99 -10.16 5.42 3.26
CA SER A 99 -11.00 4.22 3.23
C SER A 99 -12.40 4.47 3.77
N LEU A 100 -12.54 5.25 4.84
CA LEU A 100 -13.84 5.64 5.37
C LEU A 100 -14.64 6.49 4.37
N SER A 101 -13.97 7.44 3.71
CA SER A 101 -14.60 8.31 2.71
C SER A 101 -15.11 7.51 1.52
N TRP A 102 -14.31 6.56 1.02
CA TRP A 102 -14.71 5.67 -0.08
C TRP A 102 -15.79 4.66 0.33
N LEU A 103 -15.79 4.18 1.58
CA LEU A 103 -16.85 3.33 2.10
C LEU A 103 -18.19 4.07 2.10
N LEU A 104 -18.22 5.29 2.62
CA LEU A 104 -19.42 6.14 2.60
C LEU A 104 -19.89 6.42 1.17
N TYR A 105 -18.95 6.72 0.27
CA TYR A 105 -19.24 6.91 -1.14
C TYR A 105 -19.86 5.65 -1.80
N GLY A 106 -19.32 4.47 -1.52
CA GLY A 106 -19.86 3.19 -1.99
C GLY A 106 -21.28 2.91 -1.50
N ILE A 107 -21.57 3.24 -0.23
CA ILE A 107 -22.92 3.12 0.35
C ILE A 107 -23.90 4.04 -0.37
N VAL A 108 -23.53 5.30 -0.62
CA VAL A 108 -24.38 6.26 -1.33
C VAL A 108 -24.68 5.80 -2.76
N LEU A 109 -23.69 5.23 -3.45
CA LEU A 109 -23.85 4.68 -4.79
C LEU A 109 -24.52 3.29 -4.83
N ARG A 110 -24.77 2.65 -3.68
CA ARG A 110 -25.23 1.26 -3.58
C ARG A 110 -24.37 0.29 -4.41
N ASN A 111 -23.06 0.51 -4.40
CA ASN A 111 -22.10 -0.35 -5.10
C ASN A 111 -21.40 -1.28 -4.11
N ASP A 112 -21.85 -2.54 -4.09
CA ASP A 112 -21.37 -3.55 -3.13
C ASP A 112 -19.87 -3.82 -3.25
N PHE A 113 -19.29 -3.75 -4.47
CA PHE A 113 -17.86 -3.96 -4.67
C PHE A 113 -17.02 -2.90 -3.95
N ILE A 114 -17.40 -1.63 -4.10
CA ILE A 114 -16.70 -0.52 -3.45
C ILE A 114 -16.86 -0.62 -1.94
N VAL A 115 -18.04 -0.99 -1.45
CA VAL A 115 -18.33 -1.14 -0.02
C VAL A 115 -17.46 -2.25 0.59
N VAL A 116 -17.52 -3.46 0.03
CA VAL A 116 -16.77 -4.62 0.55
C VAL A 116 -15.27 -4.34 0.55
N GLN A 117 -14.75 -3.79 -0.55
CA GLN A 117 -13.33 -3.50 -0.68
C GLN A 117 -12.83 -2.48 0.36
N ASN A 118 -13.55 -1.38 0.53
CA ASN A 118 -13.15 -0.33 1.47
C ASN A 118 -13.43 -0.68 2.92
N LEU A 119 -14.43 -1.52 3.20
CA LEU A 119 -14.69 -2.04 4.53
C LEU A 119 -13.53 -2.91 5.02
N ILE A 120 -13.04 -3.81 4.16
CA ILE A 120 -11.85 -4.62 4.46
C ILE A 120 -10.65 -3.68 4.70
N ALA A 121 -10.38 -2.74 3.79
CA ALA A 121 -9.28 -1.79 3.95
C ALA A 121 -9.36 -1.00 5.27
N LEU A 122 -10.55 -0.51 5.63
CA LEU A 122 -10.79 0.21 6.88
C LEU A 122 -10.54 -0.66 8.12
N ALA A 123 -10.99 -1.92 8.10
CA ALA A 123 -10.73 -2.87 9.18
C ALA A 123 -9.22 -3.10 9.35
N LEU A 124 -8.49 -3.28 8.24
CA LEU A 124 -7.04 -3.48 8.28
C LEU A 124 -6.30 -2.24 8.81
N CYS A 125 -6.66 -1.03 8.35
CA CYS A 125 -6.08 0.21 8.87
C CYS A 125 -6.41 0.44 10.35
N SER A 126 -7.61 0.05 10.80
CA SER A 126 -8.02 0.15 12.21
C SER A 126 -7.20 -0.78 13.10
N VAL A 127 -6.91 -2.01 12.65
CA VAL A 127 -6.01 -2.93 13.36
C VAL A 127 -4.60 -2.34 13.45
N GLN A 128 -4.09 -1.75 12.36
CA GLN A 128 -2.79 -1.08 12.36
C GLN A 128 -2.74 0.09 13.36
N LEU A 129 -3.79 0.90 13.41
CA LEU A 129 -3.90 2.03 14.34
C LEU A 129 -4.02 1.55 15.80
N ALA A 130 -4.75 0.47 16.05
CA ALA A 130 -4.86 -0.15 17.37
C ALA A 130 -3.50 -0.69 17.85
N LEU A 131 -2.71 -1.30 16.96
CA LEU A 131 -1.35 -1.73 17.28
C LEU A 131 -0.44 -0.55 17.67
N PHE A 132 -0.59 0.63 17.06
CA PHE A 132 0.12 1.83 17.52
C PHE A 132 -0.30 2.30 18.92
N ALA A 133 -1.58 2.16 19.26
CA ALA A 133 -2.06 2.56 20.58
C ALA A 133 -1.57 1.60 21.68
N ILE A 134 -1.36 0.32 21.35
CA ILE A 134 -0.96 -0.73 22.30
C ILE A 134 0.57 -0.84 22.43
N PHE A 135 1.32 -0.71 21.33
CA PHE A 135 2.78 -0.84 21.35
C PHE A 135 3.47 0.52 21.53
N PRO A 136 4.40 0.66 22.48
CA PRO A 136 5.11 1.92 22.69
C PRO A 136 5.99 2.29 21.46
N SER A 137 5.96 3.56 21.08
CA SER A 137 6.79 4.15 20.00
C SER A 137 8.30 4.10 20.22
N LYS A 138 8.75 3.57 21.35
CA LYS A 138 10.16 3.41 21.67
C LYS A 138 10.42 1.96 22.06
N PRO A 139 11.51 1.34 21.54
CA PRO A 139 12.07 0.17 22.20
C PRO A 139 12.24 0.50 23.67
N ALA A 140 11.89 -0.46 24.54
CA ALA A 140 12.31 -0.40 25.93
C ALA A 140 13.80 -0.06 25.92
N SER A 141 14.11 1.16 26.37
CA SER A 141 15.46 1.67 26.46
C SER A 141 16.32 0.56 27.03
N LYS A 142 17.40 0.19 26.34
CA LYS A 142 18.52 -0.46 27.02
C LYS A 142 18.90 0.48 28.14
N VAL A 143 18.43 0.15 29.34
CA VAL A 143 18.73 0.83 30.59
C VAL A 143 20.23 1.04 30.62
N THR A 144 20.63 2.30 30.49
CA THR A 144 21.84 2.91 31.02
C THR A 144 22.97 1.93 31.34
N GLN A 145 23.88 1.68 30.38
CA GLN A 145 25.25 1.35 30.77
C GLN A 145 25.83 2.61 31.45
N LYS A 146 25.78 2.59 32.78
CA LYS A 146 26.47 3.53 33.66
C LYS A 146 27.94 3.60 33.22
N PRO A 147 28.55 4.78 33.05
CA PRO A 147 29.99 4.85 32.87
C PRO A 147 30.63 4.46 34.20
N THR A 148 31.08 3.21 34.33
CA THR A 148 32.01 2.84 35.41
C THR A 148 33.33 3.53 35.13
N THR A 149 33.51 4.68 35.76
CA THR A 149 34.79 5.36 35.94
C THR A 149 35.76 4.34 36.53
N LYS A 150 36.73 3.89 35.72
CA LYS A 150 37.93 3.21 36.24
C LYS A 150 38.64 4.20 37.15
N LYS A 151 38.57 3.97 38.46
CA LYS A 151 39.51 4.59 39.41
C LYS A 151 40.88 3.97 39.16
N THR A 152 41.79 4.78 38.65
CA THR A 152 43.23 4.61 38.84
C THR A 152 43.51 4.62 40.34
N ASN A 153 44.18 3.57 40.83
CA ASN A 153 45.19 3.57 41.90
C ASN A 153 45.69 2.14 42.06
#